data_AF-A0A5E5Q163-F1
#
_entry.id   AF-A0A5E5Q163-F1
#
_cell.length_a   1.000
_cell.length_b   1.000
_cell.length_c   1.000
_cell.angle_alpha   90.00
_cell.angle_beta   90.00
_cell.angle_gamma   90.00
#
_symmetry.space_group_name_H-M   'P 1'
#
loop_
_entity.id
_entity.type
_entity.pdbx_description
1 polymer ?
#
loop_
_entity_poly.entity_id
_entity_poly.type
_entity_poly.pdbx_seq_one_letter_code
_entity_poly.pdbx_strand_id
1 'polypeptide(L)'
;MKYGLSDQQRKEITDILTSYKAVEKAILFGSRAIDTYKEASDVDIAIKGQNADWSLAMTIQDHLEEETYLPFFFDVVAYGSVESEELRRHIDGKGKVLFCRGMSEELMENGELSVENGGSAWQEVKIEDLGLLQRGRSRHRPRYAFHLYGGKYPFVQTGQIRESRKFINHYEQTYSEEGLKQSKLWPKGTLCITIAANIAELGILSFDACFPDSVLGFIPNEKKVELNFIYYTLIHFQKELKHIGEGSVQDNINLGTFQNVLFPSHPSPNKKPLPTY
;
A
#
# COMPACT_ATOMS: atom_id res chain seq x y z
N MET A 1 -7.23 25.81 -17.02
CA MET A 1 -6.57 24.67 -17.70
C MET A 1 -5.44 24.20 -16.81
N LYS A 2 -5.29 22.89 -16.64
CA LYS A 2 -4.33 22.29 -15.71
C LYS A 2 -3.32 21.49 -16.51
N TYR A 3 -2.03 21.69 -16.24
CA TYR A 3 -0.92 21.12 -17.03
C TYR A 3 -0.97 21.51 -18.51
N GLY A 4 -1.60 22.64 -18.84
CA GLY A 4 -1.86 23.03 -20.22
C GLY A 4 -2.88 22.18 -20.95
N LEU A 5 -3.73 21.44 -20.22
CA LEU A 5 -4.78 20.60 -20.75
C LEU A 5 -6.14 21.06 -20.19
N SER A 6 -7.17 21.07 -21.03
CA SER A 6 -8.56 21.27 -20.59
C SER A 6 -9.07 20.03 -19.83
N ASP A 7 -10.16 20.18 -19.09
CA ASP A 7 -10.72 19.06 -18.31
C ASP A 7 -11.19 17.93 -19.22
N GLN A 8 -11.75 18.28 -20.38
CA GLN A 8 -12.15 17.34 -21.42
C GLN A 8 -10.94 16.59 -22.00
N GLN A 9 -9.84 17.29 -22.31
CA GLN A 9 -8.62 16.66 -22.83
C GLN A 9 -8.01 15.69 -21.81
N ARG A 10 -7.95 16.07 -20.54
CA ARG A 10 -7.46 15.17 -19.47
C ARG A 10 -8.36 13.96 -19.30
N LYS A 11 -9.67 14.13 -19.44
CA LYS A 11 -10.63 13.03 -19.38
C LYS A 11 -10.41 12.04 -20.52
N GLU A 12 -10.29 12.51 -21.76
CA GLU A 12 -10.03 11.65 -22.93
C GLU A 12 -8.74 10.83 -22.78
N ILE A 13 -7.65 11.48 -22.36
CA ILE A 13 -6.38 10.80 -22.09
C ILE A 13 -6.57 9.72 -21.00
N THR A 14 -7.27 10.07 -19.92
CA THR A 14 -7.49 9.15 -18.79
C THR A 14 -8.41 7.99 -19.17
N ASP A 15 -9.45 8.21 -19.96
CA ASP A 15 -10.35 7.16 -20.45
C ASP A 15 -9.58 6.11 -21.27
N ILE A 16 -8.68 6.55 -22.15
CA ILE A 16 -7.81 5.65 -22.92
C ILE A 16 -6.88 4.86 -21.99
N LEU A 17 -6.15 5.55 -21.10
CA LEU A 17 -5.22 4.90 -20.16
C LEU A 17 -5.92 3.87 -19.26
N THR A 18 -7.13 4.17 -18.80
CA THR A 18 -7.91 3.29 -17.91
C THR A 18 -8.50 2.09 -18.62
N SER A 19 -8.63 2.11 -19.96
CA SER A 19 -9.08 0.96 -20.75
C SER A 19 -8.08 -0.20 -20.71
N TYR A 20 -6.79 0.08 -20.50
CA TYR A 20 -5.73 -0.92 -20.38
C TYR A 20 -5.61 -1.44 -18.94
N LYS A 21 -6.00 -2.69 -18.73
CA LYS A 21 -5.96 -3.33 -17.39
C LYS A 21 -4.56 -3.44 -16.80
N ALA A 22 -3.54 -3.59 -17.63
CA ALA A 22 -2.14 -3.64 -17.22
C ALA A 22 -1.60 -2.29 -16.72
N VAL A 23 -2.28 -1.19 -17.03
CA VAL A 23 -1.96 0.12 -16.47
C VAL A 23 -2.63 0.24 -15.10
N GLU A 24 -1.80 0.21 -14.07
CA GLU A 24 -2.19 0.41 -12.68
C GLU A 24 -2.02 1.87 -12.27
N LYS A 25 -1.04 2.59 -12.83
CA LYS A 25 -0.83 4.01 -12.58
C LYS A 25 -0.28 4.70 -13.81
N ALA A 26 -0.78 5.90 -14.10
CA ALA A 26 -0.29 6.77 -15.17
C ALA A 26 0.12 8.12 -14.60
N ILE A 27 1.31 8.58 -14.98
CA ILE A 27 1.95 9.78 -14.42
C ILE A 27 2.36 10.68 -15.58
N LEU A 28 1.78 11.87 -15.65
CA LEU A 28 2.26 12.95 -16.51
C LEU A 28 3.61 13.43 -15.98
N PHE A 29 4.63 13.50 -16.84
CA PHE A 29 5.93 14.08 -16.49
C PHE A 29 6.31 15.16 -17.51
N GLY A 30 7.59 15.53 -17.54
CA GLY A 30 8.11 16.50 -18.50
C GLY A 30 7.59 17.92 -18.28
N SER A 31 7.55 18.70 -19.36
CA SER A 31 7.35 20.15 -19.32
C SER A 31 5.98 20.56 -18.76
N ARG A 32 4.94 19.76 -19.03
CA ARG A 32 3.57 19.98 -18.57
C ARG A 32 3.39 19.74 -17.09
N ALA A 33 4.11 18.76 -16.54
CA ALA A 33 4.06 18.43 -15.11
C ALA A 33 4.70 19.50 -14.20
N ILE A 34 5.65 20.28 -14.74
CA ILE A 34 6.40 21.31 -13.99
C ILE A 34 6.05 22.75 -14.41
N ASP A 35 4.97 22.94 -15.18
CA ASP A 35 4.48 24.25 -15.64
C ASP A 35 5.48 25.06 -16.49
N THR A 36 6.35 24.39 -17.25
CA THR A 36 7.29 25.02 -18.21
C THR A 36 6.94 24.72 -19.67
N TYR A 37 5.73 24.25 -19.93
CA TYR A 37 5.25 23.85 -21.25
C TYR A 37 4.93 25.04 -22.16
N LYS A 38 4.94 24.81 -23.47
CA LYS A 38 4.34 25.66 -24.50
C LYS A 38 3.06 24.99 -25.00
N GLU A 39 2.20 25.71 -25.72
CA GLU A 39 0.95 25.13 -26.22
C GLU A 39 1.18 23.85 -27.06
N ALA A 40 2.22 23.85 -27.89
CA ALA A 40 2.61 22.72 -28.73
C ALA A 40 3.58 21.73 -28.05
N SER A 41 3.77 21.81 -26.72
CA SER A 41 4.59 20.83 -26.00
C SER A 41 3.94 19.46 -26.01
N ASP A 42 4.75 18.42 -26.10
CA ASP A 42 4.30 17.03 -26.02
C ASP A 42 3.66 16.72 -24.66
N VAL A 43 2.92 15.63 -24.60
CA VAL A 43 2.31 15.09 -23.39
C VAL A 43 3.07 13.83 -22.99
N ASP A 44 4.03 13.99 -22.06
CA ASP A 44 4.88 12.91 -21.59
C ASP A 44 4.19 12.07 -20.49
N ILE A 45 3.98 10.77 -20.71
CA ILE A 45 3.23 9.89 -19.79
C ILE A 45 4.05 8.64 -19.45
N ALA A 46 4.28 8.43 -18.15
CA ALA A 46 4.87 7.20 -17.64
C ALA A 46 3.77 6.26 -17.14
N ILE A 47 3.75 5.03 -17.67
CA ILE A 47 2.85 3.97 -17.22
C ILE A 47 3.56 3.02 -16.25
N LYS A 48 2.87 2.64 -15.17
CA LYS A 48 3.29 1.62 -14.20
C LYS A 48 2.18 0.56 -14.07
N GLY A 49 2.59 -0.70 -13.87
CA GLY A 49 1.69 -1.81 -13.58
C GLY A 49 2.28 -3.16 -14.01
N GLN A 50 1.64 -4.25 -13.59
CA GLN A 50 2.07 -5.59 -13.99
C GLN A 50 1.94 -5.76 -15.51
N ASN A 51 3.06 -6.06 -16.19
CA ASN A 51 3.18 -6.13 -17.65
C ASN A 51 2.96 -4.80 -18.39
N ALA A 52 3.15 -3.66 -17.73
CA ALA A 52 3.26 -2.37 -18.39
C ALA A 52 4.66 -2.23 -19.02
N ASP A 53 4.88 -2.96 -20.11
CA ASP A 53 6.14 -3.01 -20.86
C ASP A 53 6.19 -2.02 -22.02
N TRP A 54 7.32 -1.99 -22.72
CA TRP A 54 7.57 -1.09 -23.84
C TRP A 54 6.56 -1.27 -24.99
N SER A 55 6.13 -2.52 -25.26
CA SER A 55 5.13 -2.80 -26.29
C SER A 55 3.77 -2.23 -25.94
N LEU A 56 3.37 -2.30 -24.66
CA LEU A 56 2.15 -1.65 -24.20
C LEU A 56 2.25 -0.13 -24.27
N ALA A 57 3.40 0.45 -23.89
CA ALA A 57 3.61 1.89 -23.97
C ALA A 57 3.46 2.43 -25.40
N MET A 58 4.08 1.76 -26.37
CA MET A 58 3.93 2.07 -27.79
C MET A 58 2.47 1.95 -28.25
N THR A 59 1.78 0.87 -27.87
CA THR A 59 0.36 0.68 -28.21
C THR A 59 -0.53 1.79 -27.66
N ILE A 60 -0.26 2.25 -26.43
CA ILE A 60 -1.02 3.35 -25.81
C ILE A 60 -0.71 4.68 -26.50
N GLN A 61 0.54 4.92 -26.88
CA GLN A 61 0.93 6.11 -27.62
C GLN A 61 0.18 6.19 -28.95
N ASP A 62 0.21 5.11 -29.74
CA ASP A 62 -0.52 5.03 -31.01
C ASP A 62 -2.03 5.26 -30.79
N HIS A 63 -2.63 4.64 -29.77
CA HIS A 63 -4.04 4.83 -29.44
C HIS A 63 -4.37 6.29 -29.09
N LEU A 64 -3.51 6.97 -28.31
CA LEU A 64 -3.71 8.38 -27.98
C LEU A 64 -3.63 9.28 -29.22
N GLU A 65 -2.75 8.97 -30.16
CA GLU A 65 -2.56 9.78 -31.37
C GLU A 65 -3.58 9.49 -32.48
N GLU A 66 -4.08 8.24 -32.58
CA GLU A 66 -5.00 7.83 -33.63
C GLU A 66 -6.48 8.03 -33.26
N GLU A 67 -6.86 7.80 -32.00
CA GLU A 67 -8.27 7.80 -31.57
C GLU A 67 -8.71 9.09 -30.87
N THR A 68 -7.79 10.05 -30.68
CA THR A 68 -8.13 11.36 -30.14
C THR A 68 -7.96 12.46 -31.16
N TYR A 69 -8.75 13.54 -31.03
CA TYR A 69 -8.56 14.77 -31.82
C TYR A 69 -7.66 15.78 -31.10
N LEU A 70 -6.78 15.30 -30.22
CA LEU A 70 -5.93 16.16 -29.40
C LEU A 70 -4.76 16.69 -30.25
N PRO A 71 -4.50 18.01 -30.22
CA PRO A 71 -3.44 18.62 -31.03
C PRO A 71 -2.05 18.47 -30.36
N PHE A 72 -1.77 17.29 -29.79
CA PHE A 72 -0.54 17.01 -29.04
C PHE A 72 0.09 15.71 -29.56
N PHE A 73 1.41 15.66 -29.53
CA PHE A 73 2.12 14.39 -29.58
C PHE A 73 2.23 13.82 -28.17
N PHE A 74 2.32 12.49 -28.10
CA PHE A 74 2.45 11.77 -26.84
C PHE A 74 3.80 11.05 -26.79
N ASP A 75 4.51 11.17 -25.68
CA ASP A 75 5.66 10.31 -25.37
C ASP A 75 5.28 9.40 -24.22
N VAL A 76 4.99 8.13 -24.52
CA VAL A 76 4.56 7.16 -23.51
C VAL A 76 5.70 6.22 -23.19
N VAL A 77 6.10 6.19 -21.91
CA VAL A 77 7.20 5.35 -21.43
C VAL A 77 6.71 4.30 -20.44
N ALA A 78 7.20 3.07 -20.63
CA ALA A 78 7.08 2.00 -19.65
C ALA A 78 8.06 2.25 -18.50
N TYR A 79 7.58 2.73 -17.36
CA TYR A 79 8.44 3.15 -16.25
C TYR A 79 9.36 2.02 -15.75
N GLY A 80 8.87 0.78 -15.75
CA GLY A 80 9.66 -0.41 -15.37
C GLY A 80 10.91 -0.61 -16.24
N SER A 81 10.85 -0.15 -17.50
CA SER A 81 11.93 -0.25 -18.50
C SER A 81 12.81 0.99 -18.58
N VAL A 82 12.54 2.04 -17.79
CA VAL A 82 13.37 3.25 -17.78
C VAL A 82 14.68 2.99 -17.04
N GLU A 83 15.80 2.98 -17.77
CA GLU A 83 17.14 2.80 -17.23
C GLU A 83 17.76 4.11 -16.70
N SER A 84 17.30 5.26 -17.21
CA SER A 84 17.81 6.57 -16.79
C SER A 84 17.34 6.90 -15.37
N GLU A 85 18.29 6.92 -14.44
CA GLU A 85 18.07 7.33 -13.05
C GLU A 85 17.58 8.79 -12.95
N GLU A 86 18.05 9.68 -13.83
CA GLU A 86 17.60 11.06 -13.89
C GLU A 86 16.12 11.14 -14.29
N LEU A 87 15.72 10.38 -15.31
CA LEU A 87 14.35 10.35 -15.78
C LEU A 87 13.42 9.74 -14.71
N ARG A 88 13.84 8.67 -14.03
CA ARG A 88 13.11 8.10 -12.89
C ARG A 88 12.88 9.13 -11.79
N ARG A 89 13.94 9.83 -11.37
CA ARG A 89 13.84 10.91 -10.37
C ARG A 89 12.91 12.03 -10.80
N HIS A 90 12.91 12.38 -12.07
CA HIS A 90 11.98 13.39 -12.61
C HIS A 90 10.53 12.90 -12.53
N ILE A 91 10.25 11.68 -12.99
CA ILE A 91 8.91 11.09 -12.94
C ILE A 91 8.41 10.98 -11.50
N ASP A 92 9.24 10.47 -10.58
CA ASP A 92 8.81 10.24 -9.20
C ASP A 92 8.75 11.52 -8.37
N GLY A 93 9.67 12.46 -8.61
CA GLY A 93 9.78 13.70 -7.83
C GLY A 93 8.93 14.85 -8.34
N LYS A 94 8.63 14.88 -9.64
CA LYS A 94 7.93 16.00 -10.31
C LYS A 94 6.67 15.58 -11.06
N GLY A 95 6.45 14.29 -11.28
CA GLY A 95 5.30 13.79 -12.01
C GLY A 95 3.96 14.10 -11.36
N LYS A 96 2.93 14.19 -12.18
CA LYS A 96 1.54 14.42 -11.80
C LYS A 96 0.72 13.18 -12.12
N VAL A 97 0.12 12.58 -11.11
CA VAL A 97 -0.68 11.37 -11.30
C VAL A 97 -1.94 11.74 -12.08
N LEU A 98 -2.09 11.17 -13.28
CA LEU A 98 -3.32 11.29 -14.07
C LEU A 98 -4.36 10.28 -13.60
N PHE A 99 -3.91 9.07 -13.26
CA PHE A 99 -4.77 7.98 -12.83
C PHE A 99 -4.01 6.96 -11.98
N CYS A 100 -4.70 6.33 -11.03
CA CYS A 100 -4.23 5.19 -10.25
C CYS A 100 -5.41 4.23 -9.98
N ARG A 101 -5.25 2.96 -10.36
CA ARG A 101 -6.29 1.94 -10.25
C ARG A 101 -6.57 1.62 -8.79
N GLY A 102 -7.83 1.65 -8.40
CA GLY A 102 -8.25 1.38 -7.01
C GLY A 102 -8.31 2.61 -6.10
N MET A 103 -8.04 3.81 -6.61
CA MET A 103 -8.37 5.09 -5.94
C MET A 103 -9.68 5.65 -6.52
N SER A 104 -10.60 6.11 -5.67
CA SER A 104 -11.89 6.69 -6.12
C SER A 104 -11.72 8.10 -6.70
N GLU A 105 -12.55 8.47 -7.67
CA GLU A 105 -12.58 9.82 -8.29
C GLU A 105 -12.85 10.93 -7.26
N GLU A 106 -13.62 10.65 -6.20
CA GLU A 106 -13.86 11.57 -5.08
C GLU A 106 -12.57 11.98 -4.32
N LEU A 107 -11.49 11.20 -4.44
CA LEU A 107 -10.18 11.52 -3.85
C LEU A 107 -9.26 12.30 -4.81
N MET A 108 -9.70 12.56 -6.04
CA MET A 108 -8.98 13.31 -7.07
C MET A 108 -9.73 14.59 -7.43
N GLU A 109 -9.54 15.67 -6.65
CA GLU A 109 -10.18 16.94 -6.96
C GLU A 109 -9.42 17.68 -8.09
N ASN A 110 -10.11 17.99 -9.19
CA ASN A 110 -9.57 18.66 -10.38
C ASN A 110 -8.42 17.93 -11.12
N GLY A 111 -8.19 16.63 -10.90
CA GLY A 111 -7.06 15.90 -11.50
C GLY A 111 -5.69 16.23 -10.87
N GLU A 112 -5.70 16.80 -9.65
CA GLU A 112 -4.58 16.78 -8.71
C GLU A 112 -5.03 15.99 -7.49
N LEU A 113 -4.06 15.47 -6.76
CA LEU A 113 -4.29 15.16 -5.38
C LEU A 113 -4.71 16.45 -4.66
N SER A 114 -5.87 16.48 -4.00
CA SER A 114 -6.32 17.62 -3.20
C SER A 114 -5.39 17.80 -1.99
N VAL A 115 -4.31 18.56 -2.19
CA VAL A 115 -3.41 19.00 -1.12
C VAL A 115 -3.89 20.38 -0.67
N GLU A 116 -4.90 20.41 0.20
CA GLU A 116 -5.22 21.66 0.90
C GLU A 116 -4.07 22.01 1.87
N ASN A 117 -3.40 23.11 1.53
CA ASN A 117 -2.51 23.92 2.36
C ASN A 117 -1.23 23.23 2.88
N GLY A 118 -0.17 23.36 2.08
CA GLY A 118 1.18 23.54 2.62
C GLY A 118 1.90 22.25 3.03
N GLY A 119 2.06 21.34 2.07
CA GLY A 119 3.12 20.33 2.10
C GLY A 119 2.65 18.89 1.95
N SER A 120 3.25 18.23 0.95
CA SER A 120 3.53 16.79 0.82
C SER A 120 2.81 16.13 -0.36
N ALA A 121 3.60 15.83 -1.38
CA ALA A 121 3.31 14.74 -2.31
C ALA A 121 3.05 13.44 -1.50
N TRP A 122 2.38 12.45 -2.09
CA TRP A 122 2.42 11.09 -1.55
C TRP A 122 3.88 10.74 -1.25
N GLN A 123 4.18 10.55 0.02
CA GLN A 123 5.50 10.12 0.44
C GLN A 123 5.44 8.62 0.65
N GLU A 124 6.34 7.93 -0.04
CA GLU A 124 6.72 6.57 0.26
C GLU A 124 7.37 6.57 1.65
N VAL A 125 6.63 6.03 2.63
CA VAL A 125 7.11 5.94 4.01
C VAL A 125 7.17 4.48 4.43
N LYS A 126 8.06 4.18 5.36
CA LYS A 126 8.14 2.84 5.92
C LYS A 126 6.97 2.61 6.87
N ILE A 127 6.52 1.36 6.97
CA ILE A 127 5.45 0.99 7.91
C ILE A 127 5.79 1.36 9.37
N GLU A 128 7.07 1.34 9.74
CA GLU A 128 7.56 1.75 11.07
C GLU A 128 7.37 3.25 11.35
N ASP A 129 7.29 4.09 10.31
CA ASP A 129 7.00 5.52 10.47
C ASP A 129 5.50 5.77 10.70
N LEU A 130 4.66 4.83 10.28
CA LEU A 130 3.19 4.91 10.34
C LEU A 130 2.61 4.34 11.64
N GLY A 131 3.39 3.60 12.42
CA GLY A 131 2.94 3.00 13.66
C GLY A 131 3.96 2.08 14.30
N LEU A 132 3.57 1.45 15.39
CA LEU A 132 4.41 0.50 16.11
C LEU A 132 4.30 -0.89 15.47
N LEU A 133 5.34 -1.32 14.77
CA LEU A 133 5.49 -2.69 14.27
C LEU A 133 6.43 -3.48 15.18
N GLN A 134 5.95 -4.53 15.84
CA GLN A 134 6.81 -5.42 16.64
C GLN A 134 6.38 -6.88 16.51
N ARG A 135 7.33 -7.81 16.71
CA ARG A 135 7.02 -9.24 16.82
C ARG A 135 6.23 -9.54 18.10
N GLY A 136 5.39 -10.57 18.02
CA GLY A 136 4.90 -11.28 19.19
C GLY A 136 6.05 -11.93 19.97
N ARG A 137 5.72 -12.61 21.05
CA ARG A 137 6.75 -13.15 21.95
C ARG A 137 6.47 -14.62 22.25
N SER A 138 7.45 -15.44 21.89
CA SER A 138 7.54 -16.85 22.24
C SER A 138 8.83 -17.09 23.00
N ARG A 139 8.76 -17.88 24.07
CA ARG A 139 9.91 -18.36 24.86
C ARG A 139 9.81 -19.87 25.00
N HIS A 140 10.83 -20.48 25.59
CA HIS A 140 10.91 -21.93 25.74
C HIS A 140 9.61 -22.51 26.33
N ARG A 141 8.93 -23.34 25.55
CA ARG A 141 7.64 -23.96 25.87
C ARG A 141 7.76 -25.47 25.63
N PRO A 142 8.26 -26.24 26.61
CA PRO A 142 8.35 -27.70 26.48
C PRO A 142 6.96 -28.32 26.44
N ARG A 143 6.86 -29.55 25.91
CA ARG A 143 5.59 -30.24 25.61
C ARG A 143 4.64 -30.36 26.83
N TYR A 144 5.19 -30.37 28.05
CA TYR A 144 4.47 -30.52 29.31
C TYR A 144 4.27 -29.20 30.08
N ALA A 145 4.50 -28.04 29.46
CA ALA A 145 4.32 -26.74 30.09
C ALA A 145 2.84 -26.30 30.17
N PHE A 146 1.97 -27.16 30.67
CA PHE A 146 0.52 -26.92 30.76
C PHE A 146 0.17 -25.72 31.63
N HIS A 147 0.99 -25.43 32.65
CA HIS A 147 0.83 -24.30 33.57
C HIS A 147 0.82 -22.92 32.87
N LEU A 148 1.33 -22.85 31.64
CA LEU A 148 1.31 -21.62 30.85
C LEU A 148 -0.07 -21.28 30.31
N TYR A 149 -1.01 -22.22 30.30
CA TYR A 149 -2.28 -22.11 29.58
C TYR A 149 -3.51 -22.18 30.50
N GLY A 150 -4.69 -21.93 29.92
CA GLY A 150 -5.97 -22.07 30.61
C GLY A 150 -6.33 -20.89 31.51
N GLY A 151 -5.75 -19.72 31.25
CA GLY A 151 -6.09 -18.48 31.97
C GLY A 151 -7.01 -17.55 31.18
N LYS A 152 -6.89 -16.25 31.47
CA LYS A 152 -7.78 -15.21 30.96
C LYS A 152 -7.30 -14.50 29.70
N TYR A 153 -6.08 -14.77 29.24
CA TYR A 153 -5.46 -14.03 28.14
C TYR A 153 -5.59 -14.80 26.82
N PRO A 154 -6.42 -14.36 25.86
CA PRO A 154 -6.53 -15.03 24.55
C PRO A 154 -5.17 -15.20 23.89
N PHE A 155 -4.92 -16.37 23.29
CA PHE A 155 -3.70 -16.65 22.54
C PHE A 155 -4.06 -17.01 21.10
N VAL A 156 -3.81 -16.07 20.19
CA VAL A 156 -4.11 -16.18 18.76
C VAL A 156 -2.91 -16.80 18.04
N GLN A 157 -3.15 -17.85 17.26
CA GLN A 157 -2.15 -18.48 16.40
C GLN A 157 -2.38 -18.12 14.93
N THR A 158 -1.42 -18.50 14.08
CA THR A 158 -1.45 -18.21 12.63
C THR A 158 -2.68 -18.79 11.93
N GLY A 159 -3.20 -19.94 12.39
CA GLY A 159 -4.42 -20.55 11.87
C GLY A 159 -5.65 -19.65 12.02
N GLN A 160 -5.88 -19.10 13.22
CA GLN A 160 -7.01 -18.20 13.45
C GLN A 160 -6.89 -16.88 12.69
N ILE A 161 -5.66 -16.39 12.44
CA ILE A 161 -5.44 -15.20 11.58
C ILE A 161 -5.88 -15.51 10.15
N ARG A 162 -5.42 -16.64 9.58
CA ARG A 162 -5.78 -17.07 8.22
C ARG A 162 -7.30 -17.23 8.03
N GLU A 163 -8.00 -17.71 9.05
CA GLU A 163 -9.46 -17.92 9.00
C GLU A 163 -10.26 -16.64 9.18
N SER A 164 -9.67 -15.60 9.76
CA SER A 164 -10.39 -14.40 10.25
C SER A 164 -10.99 -13.52 9.15
N ARG A 165 -10.59 -13.69 7.88
CA ARG A 165 -10.88 -12.85 6.70
C ARG A 165 -10.49 -11.38 6.81
N LYS A 166 -10.74 -10.74 7.95
CA LYS A 166 -10.35 -9.37 8.33
C LYS A 166 -10.31 -9.20 9.84
N PHE A 167 -11.28 -9.74 10.58
CA PHE A 167 -11.41 -9.56 12.03
C PHE A 167 -11.31 -10.89 12.77
N ILE A 168 -10.35 -10.97 13.70
CA ILE A 168 -10.10 -12.15 14.52
C ILE A 168 -11.09 -12.11 15.69
N ASN A 169 -12.12 -12.95 15.59
CA ASN A 169 -13.23 -13.02 16.55
C ASN A 169 -13.22 -14.31 17.38
N HIS A 170 -12.23 -15.18 17.19
CA HIS A 170 -12.14 -16.49 17.81
C HIS A 170 -10.69 -16.85 18.18
N TYR A 171 -10.53 -17.62 19.24
CA TYR A 171 -9.29 -18.24 19.70
C TYR A 171 -9.60 -19.60 20.35
N GLU A 172 -8.65 -20.53 20.28
CA GLU A 172 -8.81 -21.88 20.85
C GLU A 172 -8.11 -22.05 22.20
N GLN A 173 -7.14 -21.20 22.49
CA GLN A 173 -6.27 -21.33 23.65
C GLN A 173 -6.09 -19.98 24.35
N THR A 174 -5.86 -20.05 25.65
CA THR A 174 -5.54 -18.88 26.48
C THR A 174 -4.27 -19.11 27.27
N TYR A 175 -3.56 -18.03 27.58
CA TYR A 175 -2.47 -18.01 28.53
C TYR A 175 -2.97 -17.77 29.96
N SER A 176 -2.27 -18.39 30.90
CA SER A 176 -2.27 -18.06 32.33
C SER A 176 -1.42 -16.81 32.61
N GLU A 177 -1.35 -16.39 33.87
CA GLU A 177 -0.43 -15.33 34.31
C GLU A 177 1.03 -15.68 33.97
N GLU A 178 1.45 -16.93 34.18
CA GLU A 178 2.80 -17.39 33.80
C GLU A 178 3.00 -17.39 32.28
N GLY A 179 1.96 -17.76 31.53
CA GLY A 179 1.95 -17.64 30.07
C GLY A 179 2.17 -16.21 29.59
N LEU A 180 1.48 -15.24 30.20
CA LEU A 180 1.62 -13.83 29.85
C LEU A 180 3.01 -13.27 30.21
N LYS A 181 3.61 -13.66 31.34
CA LYS A 181 4.96 -13.20 31.75
C LYS A 181 6.02 -13.43 30.67
N GLN A 182 5.86 -14.50 29.89
CA GLN A 182 6.76 -14.83 28.78
C GLN A 182 6.22 -14.45 27.40
N SER A 183 5.06 -13.81 27.32
CA SER A 183 4.45 -13.29 26.10
C SER A 183 4.33 -11.76 26.15
N LYS A 184 3.44 -11.20 25.33
CA LYS A 184 3.05 -9.79 25.30
C LYS A 184 1.55 -9.74 24.99
N LEU A 185 0.78 -8.98 25.78
CA LEU A 185 -0.61 -8.69 25.51
C LEU A 185 -0.70 -7.51 24.53
N TRP A 186 -1.49 -7.68 23.48
CA TRP A 186 -1.73 -6.67 22.47
C TRP A 186 -3.17 -6.19 22.54
N PRO A 187 -3.40 -4.88 22.39
CA PRO A 187 -4.75 -4.33 22.45
C PRO A 187 -5.59 -4.74 21.24
N LYS A 188 -6.90 -4.80 21.42
CA LYS A 188 -7.88 -4.76 20.34
C LYS A 188 -7.52 -3.67 19.31
N GLY A 189 -7.73 -3.96 18.03
CA GLY A 189 -7.37 -3.06 16.93
C GLY A 189 -5.92 -3.20 16.46
N THR A 190 -5.12 -4.08 17.06
CA THR A 190 -3.81 -4.47 16.51
C THR A 190 -4.01 -5.27 15.22
N LEU A 191 -3.30 -4.89 14.16
CA LEU A 191 -3.19 -5.69 12.93
C LEU A 191 -2.15 -6.78 13.11
N CYS A 192 -2.55 -8.02 12.94
CA CYS A 192 -1.70 -9.21 12.94
C CYS A 192 -1.25 -9.54 11.51
N ILE A 193 0.04 -9.82 11.33
CA ILE A 193 0.65 -10.21 10.06
C ILE A 193 1.47 -11.48 10.29
N THR A 194 1.15 -12.56 9.59
CA THR A 194 1.90 -13.82 9.73
C THR A 194 3.19 -13.78 8.93
N ILE A 195 4.26 -14.31 9.52
CA ILE A 195 5.62 -14.28 8.92
C ILE A 195 6.28 -15.66 8.85
N ALA A 196 5.59 -16.72 9.29
CA ALA A 196 6.03 -18.11 9.20
C ALA A 196 4.85 -19.04 8.90
N ALA A 197 5.11 -20.17 8.21
CA ALA A 197 4.17 -21.23 7.80
C ALA A 197 3.08 -20.81 6.78
N ASN A 198 2.39 -19.68 7.00
CA ASN A 198 1.57 -19.01 5.99
C ASN A 198 2.02 -17.57 5.96
N ILE A 199 2.63 -17.09 4.89
CA ILE A 199 3.21 -15.74 4.82
C ILE A 199 2.13 -14.71 4.46
N ALA A 200 2.21 -13.54 5.11
CA ALA A 200 1.38 -12.36 4.81
C ALA A 200 -0.13 -12.57 4.96
N GLU A 201 -0.58 -13.52 5.77
CA GLU A 201 -1.98 -13.57 6.21
C GLU A 201 -2.23 -12.44 7.22
N LEU A 202 -3.40 -11.83 7.11
CA LEU A 202 -3.75 -10.60 7.82
C LEU A 202 -5.01 -10.80 8.65
N GLY A 203 -5.05 -10.17 9.83
CA GLY A 203 -6.25 -10.13 10.65
C GLY A 203 -6.15 -9.07 11.74
N ILE A 204 -7.27 -8.43 12.07
CA ILE A 204 -7.36 -7.37 13.07
C ILE A 204 -7.96 -7.97 14.35
N LEU A 205 -7.30 -7.77 15.48
CA LEU A 205 -7.82 -8.22 16.78
C LEU A 205 -9.13 -7.51 17.15
N SER A 206 -10.20 -8.28 17.41
CA SER A 206 -11.46 -7.75 17.96
C SER A 206 -11.49 -7.69 19.49
N PHE A 207 -10.47 -8.23 20.15
CA PHE A 207 -10.27 -8.29 21.60
C PHE A 207 -8.76 -8.30 21.92
N ASP A 208 -8.38 -8.01 23.16
CA ASP A 208 -6.98 -8.05 23.57
C ASP A 208 -6.45 -9.49 23.54
N ALA A 209 -5.28 -9.70 22.93
CA ALA A 209 -4.73 -11.04 22.76
C ALA A 209 -3.20 -11.09 22.77
N CYS A 210 -2.65 -12.24 23.10
CA CYS A 210 -1.26 -12.60 22.89
C CYS A 210 -1.12 -13.36 21.56
N PHE A 211 0.06 -13.31 20.94
CA PHE A 211 0.39 -14.13 19.77
C PHE A 211 1.89 -14.46 19.73
N PRO A 212 2.29 -15.56 19.04
CA PRO A 212 3.66 -16.02 18.99
C PRO A 212 4.57 -15.07 18.20
N ASP A 213 5.88 -15.32 18.26
CA ASP A 213 6.91 -14.58 17.52
C ASP A 213 6.89 -14.80 16.00
N SER A 214 6.07 -15.74 15.51
CA SER A 214 5.72 -15.95 14.10
C SER A 214 4.62 -15.00 13.58
N VAL A 215 4.19 -14.05 14.40
CA VAL A 215 3.20 -13.01 14.06
C VAL A 215 3.78 -11.64 14.42
N LEU A 216 3.64 -10.68 13.50
CA LEU A 216 3.87 -9.27 13.76
C LEU A 216 2.56 -8.61 14.20
N GLY A 217 2.66 -7.72 15.17
CA GLY A 217 1.61 -6.77 15.52
C GLY A 217 1.96 -5.38 15.02
N PHE A 218 1.02 -4.76 14.31
CA PHE A 218 1.07 -3.37 13.93
C PHE A 218 -0.03 -2.58 14.66
N ILE A 219 0.38 -1.56 15.41
CA ILE A 219 -0.52 -0.59 16.03
C ILE A 219 -0.35 0.74 15.29
N PRO A 220 -1.38 1.23 14.58
CA PRO A 220 -1.27 2.45 13.79
C PRO A 220 -1.09 3.67 14.70
N ASN A 221 -0.29 4.63 14.24
CA ASN A 221 -0.38 5.99 14.75
C ASN A 221 -1.59 6.66 14.10
N GLU A 222 -2.68 6.80 14.86
CA GLU A 222 -3.96 7.31 14.35
C GLU A 222 -3.90 8.75 13.78
N LYS A 223 -2.84 9.50 14.10
CA LYS A 223 -2.56 10.83 13.54
C LYS A 223 -1.85 10.78 12.18
N LYS A 224 -1.35 9.61 11.77
CA LYS A 224 -0.60 9.42 10.52
C LYS A 224 -1.32 8.50 9.56
N VAL A 225 -2.00 7.47 10.07
CA VAL A 225 -2.62 6.46 9.22
C VAL A 225 -3.87 5.86 9.86
N GLU A 226 -4.82 5.46 9.01
CA GLU A 226 -5.95 4.65 9.43
C GLU A 226 -5.62 3.16 9.34
N LEU A 227 -6.11 2.37 10.29
CA LEU A 227 -5.91 0.92 10.33
C LEU A 227 -6.43 0.22 9.06
N ASN A 228 -7.62 0.59 8.59
CA ASN A 228 -8.21 -0.02 7.39
C ASN A 228 -7.37 0.26 6.14
N PHE A 229 -6.82 1.47 6.03
CA PHE A 229 -5.94 1.83 4.93
C PHE A 229 -4.74 0.88 4.87
N ILE A 230 -3.99 0.74 5.98
CA ILE A 230 -2.86 -0.20 6.06
C ILE A 230 -3.28 -1.63 5.75
N TYR A 231 -4.41 -2.07 6.31
CA TYR A 231 -4.94 -3.40 6.06
C TYR A 231 -5.17 -3.66 4.56
N TYR A 232 -5.88 -2.76 3.86
CA TYR A 232 -6.18 -2.94 2.44
C TYR A 232 -4.95 -2.77 1.55
N THR A 233 -4.02 -1.89 1.93
CA THR A 233 -2.73 -1.77 1.23
C THR A 233 -1.91 -3.05 1.36
N LEU A 234 -1.83 -3.65 2.55
CA LEU A 234 -1.15 -4.93 2.73
C LEU A 234 -1.86 -6.09 2.02
N ILE A 235 -3.20 -6.07 1.93
CA ILE A 235 -3.96 -7.03 1.12
C ILE A 235 -3.58 -6.90 -0.36
N HIS A 236 -3.47 -5.67 -0.87
CA HIS A 236 -3.07 -5.42 -2.25
C HIS A 236 -1.68 -5.98 -2.55
N PHE A 237 -0.70 -5.70 -1.68
CA PHE A 237 0.68 -6.21 -1.82
C PHE A 237 0.86 -7.67 -1.37
N GLN A 238 -0.19 -8.34 -0.88
CA GLN A 238 -0.08 -9.67 -0.27
C GLN A 238 0.55 -10.69 -1.23
N LYS A 239 0.22 -10.62 -2.53
CA LYS A 239 0.76 -11.54 -3.54
C LYS A 239 2.27 -11.35 -3.72
N GLU A 240 2.74 -10.12 -3.78
CA GLU A 240 4.16 -9.79 -3.90
C GLU A 240 4.92 -10.21 -2.63
N LEU A 241 4.34 -9.93 -1.46
CA LEU A 241 4.90 -10.35 -0.17
C LEU A 241 5.05 -11.87 -0.05
N LYS A 242 4.06 -12.63 -0.54
CA LYS A 242 4.12 -14.10 -0.61
C LYS A 242 5.25 -14.55 -1.53
N HIS A 243 5.39 -13.94 -2.71
CA HIS A 243 6.42 -14.29 -3.68
C HIS A 243 7.85 -14.02 -3.17
N ILE A 244 8.06 -12.92 -2.43
CA ILE A 244 9.36 -12.62 -1.80
C ILE A 244 9.77 -13.70 -0.79
N GLY A 245 8.80 -14.38 -0.17
CA GLY A 245 9.05 -15.44 0.81
C GLY A 245 9.41 -16.81 0.23
N GLU A 246 9.14 -17.07 -1.05
CA GLU A 246 9.28 -18.39 -1.70
C GLU A 246 10.74 -18.76 -2.05
N GLY A 247 11.72 -17.87 -1.81
CA GLY A 247 13.11 -18.02 -2.25
C GLY A 247 14.16 -18.32 -1.16
N SER A 248 13.80 -18.36 0.12
CA SER A 248 14.74 -18.66 1.21
C SER A 248 14.59 -20.09 1.71
N VAL A 249 15.70 -20.80 1.96
CA VAL A 249 15.78 -22.20 2.43
C VAL A 249 14.99 -22.49 3.73
N GLN A 250 14.42 -21.47 4.36
CA GLN A 250 13.37 -21.55 5.37
C GLN A 250 12.26 -20.55 5.00
N ASP A 251 11.00 -20.98 4.94
CA ASP A 251 9.82 -20.15 4.66
C ASP A 251 9.50 -19.13 5.79
N ASN A 252 10.47 -18.26 6.10
CA ASN A 252 10.39 -17.26 7.16
C ASN A 252 10.76 -15.90 6.59
N ILE A 253 9.79 -14.98 6.59
CA ILE A 253 10.05 -13.59 6.23
C ILE A 253 10.62 -12.85 7.46
N ASN A 254 11.73 -12.15 7.26
CA ASN A 254 12.33 -11.32 8.31
C ASN A 254 11.56 -9.99 8.44
N LEU A 255 11.64 -9.34 9.61
CA LEU A 255 10.98 -8.04 9.85
C LEU A 255 11.38 -6.99 8.79
N GLY A 256 12.62 -7.06 8.32
CA GLY A 256 13.19 -6.18 7.30
C GLY A 256 12.44 -6.19 5.97
N THR A 257 11.89 -7.34 5.55
CA THR A 257 11.11 -7.44 4.33
C THR A 257 9.85 -6.56 4.39
N PHE A 258 9.20 -6.45 5.56
CA PHE A 258 8.06 -5.55 5.74
C PHE A 258 8.48 -4.09 5.96
N GLN A 259 9.67 -3.85 6.52
CA GLN A 259 10.21 -2.50 6.74
C GLN A 259 10.55 -1.77 5.43
N ASN A 260 10.84 -2.51 4.35
CA ASN A 260 11.13 -1.96 3.03
C ASN A 260 9.88 -1.79 2.15
N VAL A 261 8.70 -2.23 2.61
CA VAL A 261 7.44 -1.96 1.91
C VAL A 261 7.13 -0.48 2.10
N LEU A 262 7.14 0.24 1.00
CA LEU A 262 6.84 1.65 0.96
C LEU A 262 5.32 1.81 0.89
N PHE A 263 4.77 2.42 1.93
CA PHE A 263 3.35 2.72 2.00
C PHE A 263 3.12 4.11 1.44
N PRO A 264 2.13 4.28 0.55
CA PRO A 264 1.68 5.62 0.20
C PRO A 264 1.09 6.24 1.47
N SER A 265 1.72 7.29 1.99
CA SER A 265 1.16 8.08 3.09
C SER A 265 0.76 9.47 2.64
N HIS A 266 -0.44 9.88 3.07
CA HIS A 266 -0.90 11.25 3.00
C HIS A 266 -0.53 11.93 4.34
N PRO A 267 -0.11 13.21 4.39
CA PRO A 267 -0.11 13.95 5.65
C PRO A 267 -1.54 14.04 6.12
N SER A 268 -1.87 13.46 7.27
CA SER A 268 -3.24 13.42 7.79
C SER A 268 -4.02 14.70 7.49
N PRO A 269 -5.18 14.64 6.83
CA PRO A 269 -6.15 15.70 6.96
C PRO A 269 -6.50 15.78 8.45
N ASN A 270 -6.49 16.96 9.04
CA ASN A 270 -7.05 17.17 10.37
C ASN A 270 -8.42 16.49 10.43
N LYS A 271 -8.54 15.39 11.18
CA LYS A 271 -9.83 14.72 11.38
C LYS A 271 -10.72 15.70 12.15
N LYS A 272 -11.63 16.40 11.45
CA LYS A 272 -12.83 16.90 12.12
C LYS A 272 -13.59 15.67 12.65
N PRO A 273 -14.03 15.67 13.92
CA PRO A 273 -14.80 14.55 14.44
C PRO A 273 -16.09 14.41 13.62
N LEU A 274 -16.42 13.18 13.24
CA LEU A 274 -17.71 12.86 12.62
C LEU A 274 -18.83 13.20 13.61
N PRO A 275 -19.96 13.77 13.15
CA PRO A 275 -21.10 14.04 14.01
C PRO A 275 -21.66 12.70 14.51
N THR A 276 -21.72 12.58 15.84
CA THR A 276 -22.47 11.52 16.52
C THR A 276 -23.95 11.72 16.25
N TYR A 277 -24.61 10.73 15.64
CA TYR A 277 -26.06 10.58 15.65
C TYR A 277 -26.48 9.66 16.79
#